data_AF-A0A960EMW2-F1
#
_entry.id   AF-A0A960EMW2-F1
#
_cell.length_a   1.000
_cell.length_b   1.000
_cell.length_c   1.000
_cell.angle_alpha   90.00
_cell.angle_beta   90.00
_cell.angle_gamma   90.00
#
_symmetry.space_group_name_H-M   'P 1'
#
loop_
_entity.id
_entity.type
_entity.pdbx_description
1 polymer ?
#
loop_
_entity_poly.entity_id
_entity_poly.type
_entity_poly.pdbx_seq_one_letter_code
_entity_poly.pdbx_strand_id
1 'polypeptide(L)'
;MEVLKEFGEHFASHDDRPWKVRVRLPQEKFTDVAIASHLLRDFYKGTCTKAILVSNDSDLSPAVELAVGDGHTVWVFSPAESVSRDLNRVPSLARPLRRDLVRQCQMPDIVRMPDQVQTLERPAAWK
;
A
#
# COMPACT_ATOMS: atom_id res chain seq x y z
N MET A 1 -0.82 -31.55 -10.37
CA MET A 1 -1.32 -32.11 -11.65
C MET A 1 -2.38 -33.19 -11.40
N GLU A 2 -3.26 -33.00 -10.41
CA GLU A 2 -4.26 -34.03 -10.04
C GLU A 2 -5.62 -33.46 -9.64
N VAL A 3 -5.81 -32.14 -9.74
CA VAL A 3 -7.11 -31.47 -9.49
C VAL A 3 -7.89 -31.20 -10.79
N LEU A 4 -7.26 -31.43 -11.95
CA LEU A 4 -7.87 -31.16 -13.26
C LEU A 4 -8.49 -32.41 -13.92
N LYS A 5 -8.42 -33.58 -13.29
CA LYS A 5 -8.92 -34.84 -13.88
C LYS A 5 -10.40 -35.13 -13.59
N GLU A 6 -11.02 -34.47 -12.60
CA GLU A 6 -12.45 -34.67 -12.29
C GLU A 6 -13.41 -33.82 -13.15
N PHE A 7 -12.88 -32.94 -13.98
CA PHE A 7 -13.67 -31.99 -14.77
C PHE A 7 -13.84 -32.42 -16.24
N GLY A 8 -13.49 -33.66 -16.56
CA GLY A 8 -13.17 -34.13 -17.91
C GLY A 8 -14.27 -34.08 -18.97
N GLU A 9 -15.55 -33.89 -18.64
CA GLU A 9 -16.62 -33.97 -19.66
C GLU A 9 -17.70 -32.87 -19.57
N HIS A 10 -17.48 -31.78 -18.83
CA HIS A 10 -18.50 -30.72 -18.68
C HIS A 10 -18.17 -29.38 -19.37
N PHE A 11 -17.03 -29.28 -20.06
CA PHE A 11 -16.53 -28.00 -20.61
C PHE A 11 -16.71 -27.81 -22.12
N ALA A 12 -17.37 -28.74 -22.80
CA ALA A 12 -17.60 -28.66 -24.24
C ALA A 12 -19.07 -28.36 -24.58
N SER A 13 -19.60 -27.22 -24.12
CA SER A 13 -20.69 -26.56 -24.85
C SER A 13 -20.12 -25.32 -25.53
N HIS A 14 -20.05 -25.37 -26.86
CA HIS A 14 -19.72 -24.23 -27.72
C HIS A 14 -20.91 -23.26 -27.76
N ASP A 15 -21.22 -22.65 -26.62
CA ASP A 15 -22.13 -21.52 -26.54
C ASP A 15 -21.24 -20.26 -26.55
N ASP A 16 -21.43 -19.37 -27.52
CA ASP A 16 -20.60 -18.19 -27.82
C ASP A 16 -20.61 -17.10 -26.72
N ARG A 17 -21.00 -17.45 -25.49
CA ARG A 17 -21.11 -16.53 -24.36
C ARG A 17 -20.14 -16.96 -23.25
N PRO A 18 -19.21 -16.09 -22.82
CA PRO A 18 -18.33 -16.40 -21.71
C PRO A 18 -19.15 -16.66 -20.44
N TRP A 19 -18.80 -17.73 -19.73
CA TRP A 19 -19.39 -18.09 -18.44
C TRP A 19 -19.19 -16.94 -17.44
N LYS A 20 -20.29 -16.50 -16.81
CA LYS A 20 -20.24 -15.51 -15.73
C LYS A 20 -20.26 -16.24 -14.40
N VAL A 21 -19.24 -16.02 -13.58
CA VAL A 21 -19.19 -16.49 -12.19
C VAL A 21 -19.44 -15.33 -11.24
N ARG A 22 -20.19 -15.59 -10.16
CA ARG A 22 -20.41 -14.59 -9.11
C ARG A 22 -19.20 -14.54 -8.20
N VAL A 23 -18.51 -13.40 -8.19
CA VAL A 23 -17.36 -13.15 -7.33
C VAL A 23 -17.75 -12.15 -6.24
N ARG A 24 -17.27 -12.36 -5.00
CA ARG A 24 -17.28 -11.36 -3.93
C ARG A 24 -15.83 -10.95 -3.65
N LEU A 25 -15.47 -9.71 -3.98
CA LEU A 25 -14.22 -9.10 -3.53
C LEU A 25 -14.53 -8.21 -2.32
N PRO A 26 -14.17 -8.60 -1.10
CA PRO A 26 -14.16 -7.66 0.01
C PRO A 26 -13.12 -6.57 -0.28
N GLN A 27 -13.52 -5.32 -0.15
CA GLN A 27 -12.62 -4.16 -0.22
C GLN A 27 -12.59 -3.52 1.15
N GLU A 28 -11.46 -3.66 1.85
CA GLU A 28 -11.18 -2.88 3.05
C GLU A 28 -10.80 -1.46 2.62
N LYS A 29 -11.34 -0.45 3.32
CA LYS A 29 -11.21 0.97 2.97
C LYS A 29 -10.93 1.87 4.17
N PHE A 30 -10.77 1.29 5.36
CA PHE A 30 -10.59 2.05 6.59
C PHE A 30 -9.20 2.69 6.63
N THR A 31 -8.16 1.97 6.19
CA THR A 31 -6.79 2.49 6.20
C THR A 31 -6.63 3.73 5.32
N ASP A 32 -7.13 3.73 4.09
CA ASP A 32 -6.99 4.86 3.15
C ASP A 32 -7.70 6.10 3.69
N VAL A 33 -8.93 5.91 4.20
CA VAL A 33 -9.74 6.98 4.81
C VAL A 33 -9.05 7.55 6.04
N ALA A 34 -8.48 6.70 6.89
CA ALA A 34 -7.78 7.15 8.09
C ALA A 34 -6.54 7.98 7.73
N ILE A 35 -5.70 7.51 6.80
CA ILE A 35 -4.50 8.22 6.36
C ILE A 35 -4.86 9.59 5.78
N ALA A 36 -5.81 9.63 4.84
CA ALA A 36 -6.28 10.88 4.23
C ALA A 36 -6.82 11.87 5.27
N SER A 37 -7.64 11.40 6.20
CA SER A 37 -8.25 12.24 7.24
C SER A 37 -7.20 12.82 8.18
N HIS A 38 -6.22 12.02 8.60
CA HIS A 38 -5.14 12.49 9.48
C HIS A 38 -4.21 13.48 8.77
N LEU A 39 -3.87 13.24 7.51
CA LEU A 39 -3.06 14.15 6.69
C LEU A 39 -3.69 15.56 6.65
N LEU A 40 -4.96 15.65 6.26
CA LEU A 40 -5.67 16.93 6.14
C LEU A 40 -5.89 17.58 7.51
N ARG A 41 -6.22 16.79 8.54
CA ARG A 41 -6.41 17.29 9.90
C ARG A 41 -5.14 17.93 10.45
N ASP A 42 -3.98 17.33 10.22
CA ASP A 42 -2.72 17.82 10.77
C ASP A 42 -2.30 19.14 10.11
N PHE A 43 -2.53 19.28 8.79
CA PHE A 43 -2.38 20.56 8.10
C PHE A 43 -3.38 21.61 8.58
N TYR A 44 -4.66 21.26 8.68
CA TYR A 44 -5.72 22.16 9.15
C TYR A 44 -5.46 22.68 10.58
N LYS A 45 -4.94 21.82 11.47
CA LYS A 45 -4.56 22.20 12.83
C LYS A 45 -3.23 22.96 12.89
N GLY A 46 -2.50 23.08 11.79
CA GLY A 46 -1.16 23.67 11.75
C GLY A 46 -0.14 22.89 12.56
N THR A 47 -0.36 21.60 12.83
CA THR A 47 0.60 20.76 13.58
C THR A 47 1.79 20.36 12.72
N CYS A 48 1.66 20.48 11.40
CA CYS A 48 2.76 20.32 10.46
C CYS A 48 2.63 21.30 9.27
N THR A 49 3.76 21.59 8.62
CA THR A 49 3.82 22.39 7.38
C THR A 49 4.22 21.55 6.18
N LYS A 50 4.76 20.35 6.43
CA LYS A 50 5.13 19.35 5.43
C LYS A 50 4.76 17.96 5.92
N ALA A 51 4.29 17.11 5.02
CA ALA A 51 4.03 15.70 5.28
C ALA A 51 4.85 14.80 4.36
N ILE A 52 5.27 13.66 4.89
CA ILE A 52 5.87 12.57 4.12
C ILE A 52 4.86 11.42 4.11
N LEU A 53 4.35 11.09 2.94
CA LEU A 53 3.43 9.99 2.72
C LEU A 53 4.19 8.81 2.10
N VAL A 54 4.22 7.68 2.80
CA VAL A 54 4.83 6.45 2.30
C VAL A 54 3.73 5.52 1.81
N SER A 55 3.39 5.61 0.52
CA SER A 55 2.34 4.79 -0.10
C SER A 55 2.51 4.76 -1.62
N ASN A 56 1.92 3.75 -2.27
CA ASN A 56 1.72 3.72 -3.71
C ASN A 56 0.23 3.75 -4.10
N ASP A 57 -0.65 3.96 -3.12
CA ASP A 57 -2.10 3.91 -3.32
C ASP A 57 -2.61 5.20 -3.94
N SER A 58 -3.19 5.10 -5.14
CA SER A 58 -3.77 6.21 -5.87
C SER A 58 -5.04 6.75 -5.21
N ASP A 59 -5.72 6.00 -4.35
CA ASP A 59 -6.93 6.45 -3.65
C ASP A 59 -6.62 7.62 -2.68
N LEU A 60 -5.35 7.84 -2.34
CA LEU A 60 -4.90 8.97 -1.53
C LEU A 60 -4.71 10.28 -2.32
N SER A 61 -4.75 10.24 -3.65
CA SER A 61 -4.50 11.41 -4.51
C SER A 61 -5.40 12.60 -4.18
N PRO A 62 -6.72 12.45 -3.94
CA PRO A 62 -7.58 13.59 -3.61
C PRO A 62 -7.16 14.33 -2.33
N ALA A 63 -6.71 13.60 -1.30
CA ALA A 63 -6.26 14.22 -0.06
C ALA A 63 -4.93 14.97 -0.25
N VAL A 64 -4.03 14.43 -1.06
CA VAL A 64 -2.77 15.09 -1.44
C VAL A 64 -3.07 16.34 -2.27
N GLU A 65 -4.03 16.28 -3.18
CA GLU A 65 -4.42 17.40 -4.05
C GLU A 65 -4.97 18.57 -3.24
N LEU A 66 -5.88 18.30 -2.30
CA LEU A 66 -6.41 19.32 -1.39
C LEU A 66 -5.30 19.97 -0.56
N ALA A 67 -4.44 19.17 0.07
CA ALA A 67 -3.34 19.69 0.90
C ALA A 67 -2.38 20.58 0.09
N VAL A 68 -1.97 20.14 -1.11
CA VAL A 68 -1.08 20.93 -1.98
C VAL A 68 -1.79 22.16 -2.52
N GLY A 69 -3.08 22.06 -2.87
CA GLY A 69 -3.92 23.18 -3.29
C GLY A 69 -4.04 24.27 -2.22
N ASP A 70 -4.08 23.88 -0.94
CA ASP A 70 -4.08 24.78 0.22
C ASP A 70 -2.67 25.34 0.55
N GLY A 71 -1.66 25.03 -0.27
CA GLY A 71 -0.31 25.55 -0.15
C GLY A 71 0.62 24.75 0.76
N HIS A 72 0.18 23.58 1.24
CA HIS A 72 1.03 22.68 2.02
C HIS A 72 1.97 21.85 1.13
N THR A 73 3.04 21.32 1.73
CA THR A 73 3.96 20.43 1.01
C THR A 73 3.71 18.98 1.36
N VAL A 74 3.50 18.12 0.35
CA VAL A 74 3.41 16.67 0.54
C VAL A 74 4.47 16.00 -0.34
N TRP A 75 5.29 15.15 0.28
CA TRP A 75 6.25 14.28 -0.42
C TRP A 75 5.77 12.83 -0.36
N VAL A 76 5.70 12.19 -1.51
CA VAL A 76 5.31 10.78 -1.62
C VAL A 76 6.55 9.92 -1.88
N PHE A 77 6.73 8.90 -1.05
CA PHE A 77 7.69 7.82 -1.29
C PHE A 77 6.95 6.51 -1.49
N SER A 78 7.03 5.96 -2.70
CA SER A 78 6.39 4.69 -3.02
C SER A 78 7.28 3.52 -2.59
N PRO A 79 6.76 2.52 -1.85
CA PRO A 79 7.50 1.28 -1.60
C PRO A 79 7.65 0.41 -2.86
N ALA A 80 6.91 0.68 -3.92
CA ALA A 80 7.04 0.00 -5.20
C ALA A 80 8.22 0.54 -6.02
N GLU A 81 8.60 -0.18 -7.09
CA GLU A 81 9.69 0.25 -8.00
C GLU A 81 9.39 1.57 -8.72
N SER A 82 8.10 1.88 -8.90
CA SER A 82 7.61 3.10 -9.54
C SER A 82 6.44 3.67 -8.75
N VAL A 83 6.31 4.99 -8.75
CA VAL A 83 5.10 5.66 -8.23
C VAL A 83 3.94 5.45 -9.20
N SER A 84 2.75 5.17 -8.68
CA SER A 84 1.53 5.08 -9.49
C SER A 84 1.29 6.37 -10.27
N ARG A 85 0.78 6.23 -11.50
CA ARG A 85 0.68 7.35 -12.46
C ARG A 85 -0.13 8.52 -11.90
N ASP A 86 -1.23 8.20 -11.24
CA ASP A 86 -2.17 9.21 -10.73
C ASP A 86 -1.58 9.90 -9.49
N LEU A 87 -0.96 9.14 -8.58
CA LEU A 87 -0.31 9.68 -7.39
C LEU A 87 0.96 10.48 -7.71
N ASN A 88 1.61 10.24 -8.85
CA ASN A 88 2.84 10.95 -9.22
C ASN A 88 2.61 12.39 -9.69
N ARG A 89 1.37 12.77 -10.05
CA ARG A 89 1.06 14.07 -10.65
C ARG A 89 0.72 15.16 -9.65
N VAL A 90 0.31 14.76 -8.46
CA VAL A 90 -0.33 15.62 -7.44
C VAL A 90 0.65 16.18 -6.40
N PRO A 91 1.57 15.39 -5.81
CA PRO A 91 2.40 15.86 -4.70
C PRO A 91 3.51 16.78 -5.17
N SER A 92 4.08 17.55 -4.23
CA SER A 92 5.24 18.41 -4.48
C SER A 92 6.49 17.62 -4.88
N LEU A 93 6.56 16.35 -4.46
CA LEU A 93 7.57 15.38 -4.88
C LEU A 93 7.00 13.97 -4.78
N ALA A 94 7.27 13.13 -5.78
CA ALA A 94 6.93 11.71 -5.77
C ALA A 94 8.11 10.90 -6.31
N ARG A 95 8.60 9.92 -5.53
CA ARG A 95 9.70 9.03 -5.95
C ARG A 95 9.57 7.63 -5.35
N PRO A 96 10.14 6.59 -5.98
CA PRO A 96 10.33 5.30 -5.33
C PRO A 96 11.23 5.42 -4.09
N LEU A 97 10.95 4.62 -3.07
CA LEU A 97 11.79 4.47 -1.89
C LEU A 97 13.10 3.79 -2.29
N ARG A 98 14.23 4.34 -1.82
CA ARG A 98 15.54 3.77 -2.13
C ARG A 98 15.70 2.40 -1.46
N ARG A 99 15.97 1.36 -2.26
CA ARG A 99 16.18 -0.01 -1.73
C ARG A 99 17.32 -0.08 -0.72
N ASP A 100 18.39 0.67 -0.93
CA ASP A 100 19.53 0.69 0.01
C ASP A 100 19.14 1.25 1.37
N LEU A 101 18.26 2.26 1.41
CA LEU A 101 17.76 2.82 2.67
C LEU A 101 16.95 1.77 3.44
N VAL A 102 16.04 1.07 2.76
CA VAL A 102 15.22 0.03 3.39
C VAL A 102 16.09 -1.06 4.01
N ARG A 103 17.14 -1.50 3.30
CA ARG A 103 18.08 -2.52 3.79
C ARG A 103 18.83 -2.07 5.04
N GLN A 104 19.22 -0.80 5.11
CA GLN A 104 19.93 -0.23 6.26
C GLN A 104 19.02 0.01 7.47
N CYS A 105 17.71 0.14 7.25
CA CYS A 105 16.72 0.38 8.30
C CYS A 105 16.01 -0.90 8.79
N GLN A 106 16.53 -2.09 8.47
CA GLN A 106 15.99 -3.34 9.02
C GLN A 106 16.45 -3.53 10.46
N MET A 107 15.57 -4.07 11.31
CA MET A 107 15.97 -4.59 12.61
C MET A 107 16.88 -5.82 12.44
N PRO A 108 17.74 -6.14 13.43
CA PRO A 108 18.45 -7.42 13.46
C PRO A 108 17.47 -8.61 13.43
N ASP A 109 17.93 -9.76 12.95
CA ASP A 109 17.13 -10.99 12.90
C ASP A 109 16.63 -11.43 14.29
N ILE A 110 17.32 -11.03 15.36
CA ILE A 110 16.92 -11.26 16.75
C ILE A 110 16.89 -9.92 17.48
N VAL A 111 15.71 -9.52 17.96
CA VAL A 111 15.52 -8.31 18.74
C VAL A 111 15.24 -8.69 20.20
N ARG A 112 16.01 -8.09 21.13
CA ARG A 112 15.77 -8.20 22.58
C ARG A 112 14.79 -7.12 23.01
N MET A 113 13.71 -7.50 23.66
CA MET A 113 12.72 -6.55 24.15
C MET A 113 13.25 -5.87 25.43
N PRO A 114 13.09 -4.54 25.58
CA PRO A 114 13.65 -3.80 26.72
C PRO A 114 13.19 -4.31 28.10
N ASP A 115 12.02 -4.94 28.17
CA ASP A 115 11.37 -5.32 29.44
C ASP A 115 10.94 -6.80 29.51
N GLN A 116 11.42 -7.65 28.60
CA GLN A 116 11.07 -9.07 28.58
C GLN A 116 12.31 -9.96 28.38
N VAL A 117 12.29 -11.14 29.02
CA VAL A 117 13.28 -12.20 28.80
C VAL A 117 13.14 -12.78 27.38
N GLN A 118 12.01 -12.55 26.72
CA GLN A 118 11.71 -13.07 25.39
C GLN A 118 12.44 -12.29 24.28
N THR A 119 12.99 -13.03 23.32
CA THR A 119 13.53 -12.49 22.07
C THR A 119 12.49 -12.64 20.95
N LEU A 120 12.39 -11.63 20.09
CA LEU A 120 11.66 -11.73 18.83
C LEU A 120 12.64 -12.17 17.75
N GLU A 121 12.35 -13.29 17.11
CA GLU A 121 13.10 -13.78 15.96
C GLU A 121 12.32 -13.49 14.68
N ARG A 122 13.03 -13.00 13.65
CA ARG A 122 12.45 -12.78 12.32
C ARG A 122 11.90 -14.10 11.78
N PRO A 123 10.62 -14.16 11.36
CA PRO A 123 10.04 -15.36 10.78
C PRO A 123 10.87 -15.87 9.59
N ALA A 124 11.08 -17.18 9.51
CA ALA A 124 11.86 -17.79 8.42
C ALA A 124 11.30 -17.45 7.02
N ALA A 125 9.98 -17.33 6.90
CA ALA A 125 9.30 -16.96 5.66
C ALA A 125 9.58 -15.52 5.20
N TRP A 126 10.18 -14.68 6.05
CA TRP A 126 10.51 -13.30 5.73
C TRP A 126 11.98 -13.11 5.34
N LYS A 127 12.83 -14.15 5.43
CA LYS A 127 14.23 -14.09 5.03
C LYS A 127 14.39 -14.02 3.51
#